data_AF-A0A352F998-F1
#
_entry.id   AF-A0A352F998-F1
#
_cell.length_a   1.000
_cell.length_b   1.000
_cell.length_c   1.000
_cell.angle_alpha   90.00
_cell.angle_beta   90.00
_cell.angle_gamma   90.00
#
_symmetry.space_group_name_H-M   'P 1'
#
loop_
_entity.id
_entity.type
_entity.pdbx_description
1 polymer ?
#
loop_
_entity_poly.entity_id
_entity_poly.type
_entity_poly.pdbx_seq_one_letter_code
_entity_poly.pdbx_strand_id
1 'polypeptide(L)'
;DTYGGKGAHGGGAFSGKDPSKVDRSAAYAARHIAKNLVAAGVSDEILVQLSYAIGVADPINIFVNTYGKSHVKISDSDIAEKIGTFYNFRPKAIERRLKLRNPIYSETAAYGHMGRVPQIVKKTIKSSSHGTQVFEVELFTWEKLDLVEGLKKLFQ
;
A
#
# COMPACT_ATOMS: atom_id res chain seq x y z
N ASP A 1 -1.37 6.97 -12.68
CA ASP A 1 -1.49 6.75 -11.22
C ASP A 1 -1.16 5.34 -10.76
N THR A 2 -1.77 4.31 -11.34
CA THR A 2 -1.57 2.92 -10.91
C THR A 2 -0.65 2.14 -11.85
N TYR A 3 -1.20 1.24 -12.67
CA TYR A 3 -0.45 0.16 -13.31
C TYR A 3 -0.57 0.14 -14.85
N GLY A 4 -1.06 1.23 -15.45
CA GLY A 4 -1.10 1.37 -16.93
C GLY A 4 -1.93 0.30 -17.65
N GLY A 5 -3.02 -0.18 -17.03
CA GLY A 5 -3.87 -1.24 -17.58
C GLY A 5 -3.51 -2.66 -17.15
N LYS A 6 -2.35 -2.87 -16.50
CA LYS A 6 -1.99 -4.16 -15.89
C LYS A 6 -2.64 -4.33 -14.51
N GLY A 7 -3.00 -5.57 -14.14
CA GLY A 7 -3.68 -5.86 -12.87
C GLY A 7 -5.16 -5.49 -12.92
N ALA A 8 -5.66 -4.82 -11.88
CA ALA A 8 -7.05 -4.37 -11.79
C ALA A 8 -7.16 -3.01 -11.08
N HIS A 9 -8.32 -2.36 -11.18
CA HIS A 9 -8.59 -1.09 -10.53
C HIS A 9 -9.99 -1.08 -9.88
N GLY A 10 -10.07 -0.69 -8.61
CA GLY A 10 -11.35 -0.63 -7.86
C GLY A 10 -12.21 0.61 -8.15
N GLY A 11 -11.71 1.56 -8.95
CA GLY A 11 -12.44 2.74 -9.42
C GLY A 11 -12.14 4.06 -8.67
N GLY A 12 -11.69 3.98 -7.40
CA GLY A 12 -11.43 5.17 -6.59
C GLY A 12 -10.22 6.00 -7.04
N ALA A 13 -10.41 7.29 -7.30
CA ALA A 13 -9.31 8.23 -7.54
C ALA A 13 -8.47 8.50 -6.27
N PHE A 14 -7.20 8.90 -6.44
CA PHE A 14 -6.29 9.17 -5.31
C PHE A 14 -6.24 10.64 -4.89
N SER A 15 -5.84 11.55 -5.77
CA SER A 15 -5.53 12.95 -5.47
C SER A 15 -6.71 13.72 -4.84
N GLY A 16 -6.43 14.67 -3.94
CA GLY A 16 -7.44 15.44 -3.21
C GLY A 16 -8.08 14.76 -1.99
N LYS A 17 -7.85 13.46 -1.78
CA LYS A 17 -8.38 12.72 -0.63
C LYS A 17 -7.36 12.63 0.52
N ASP A 18 -7.78 12.80 1.76
CA ASP A 18 -6.93 12.49 2.92
C ASP A 18 -6.85 10.96 3.16
N PRO A 19 -5.90 10.44 3.94
CA PRO A 19 -5.65 9.01 4.01
C PRO A 19 -6.71 8.20 4.78
N SER A 20 -7.71 8.84 5.39
CA SER A 20 -8.88 8.13 5.91
C SER A 20 -9.74 7.52 4.80
N LYS A 21 -9.58 7.98 3.54
CA LYS A 21 -10.28 7.46 2.38
C LYS A 21 -9.56 6.22 1.88
N VAL A 22 -10.19 5.06 2.07
CA VAL A 22 -9.63 3.75 1.70
C VAL A 22 -9.29 3.64 0.23
N ASP A 23 -9.94 4.40 -0.64
CA ASP A 23 -9.58 4.53 -2.06
C ASP A 23 -8.07 4.77 -2.26
N ARG A 24 -7.45 5.58 -1.39
CA ARG A 24 -6.01 5.85 -1.42
C ARG A 24 -5.26 4.91 -0.49
N SER A 25 -5.62 4.87 0.80
CA SER A 25 -4.80 4.18 1.80
C SER A 25 -4.79 2.67 1.59
N ALA A 26 -5.92 2.04 1.27
CA ALA A 26 -5.96 0.61 0.98
C ALA A 26 -5.29 0.27 -0.35
N ALA A 27 -5.39 1.12 -1.37
CA ALA A 27 -4.65 0.92 -2.63
C ALA A 27 -3.12 0.93 -2.39
N TYR A 28 -2.63 1.83 -1.55
CA TYR A 28 -1.21 1.85 -1.15
C TYR A 28 -0.83 0.63 -0.31
N ALA A 29 -1.69 0.19 0.62
CA ALA A 29 -1.45 -1.02 1.39
C ALA A 29 -1.40 -2.28 0.49
N ALA A 30 -2.31 -2.39 -0.47
CA ALA A 30 -2.34 -3.47 -1.46
C ALA A 30 -1.07 -3.47 -2.31
N ARG A 31 -0.62 -2.31 -2.80
CA ARG A 31 0.68 -2.16 -3.48
C ARG A 31 1.82 -2.65 -2.60
N HIS A 32 1.84 -2.20 -1.35
CA HIS A 32 2.92 -2.49 -0.41
C HIS A 32 3.05 -3.98 -0.14
N ILE A 33 1.94 -4.65 0.19
CA ILE A 33 1.97 -6.09 0.47
C ILE A 33 2.27 -6.90 -0.80
N ALA A 34 1.68 -6.56 -1.95
CA ALA A 34 1.95 -7.24 -3.22
C ALA A 34 3.43 -7.16 -3.62
N LYS A 35 4.02 -5.97 -3.52
CA LYS A 35 5.45 -5.76 -3.82
C LYS A 35 6.35 -6.57 -2.89
N ASN A 36 6.04 -6.60 -1.59
CA ASN A 36 6.81 -7.36 -0.62
C ASN A 36 6.66 -8.88 -0.78
N LEU A 37 5.48 -9.38 -1.17
CA LEU A 37 5.26 -10.81 -1.46
C LEU A 37 6.12 -11.28 -2.64
N VAL A 38 6.14 -10.50 -3.73
CA VAL A 38 6.99 -10.79 -4.90
C VAL A 38 8.47 -10.74 -4.50
N ALA A 39 8.90 -9.71 -3.78
CA ALA A 39 10.29 -9.59 -3.34
C ALA A 39 10.71 -10.66 -2.32
N ALA A 40 9.76 -11.22 -1.57
CA ALA A 40 9.98 -12.35 -0.67
C ALA A 40 10.04 -13.70 -1.40
N GLY A 41 9.77 -13.74 -2.70
CA GLY A 41 9.78 -14.95 -3.52
C GLY A 41 8.50 -15.78 -3.43
N VAL A 42 7.39 -15.21 -2.98
CA VAL A 42 6.11 -15.95 -2.87
C VAL A 42 5.51 -16.23 -4.25
N SER A 43 5.64 -15.30 -5.20
CA SER A 43 5.15 -15.43 -6.58
C SER A 43 5.89 -14.43 -7.48
N ASP A 44 6.02 -14.73 -8.77
CA ASP A 44 6.57 -13.79 -9.77
C ASP A 44 5.58 -12.65 -10.11
N GLU A 45 4.29 -12.92 -9.94
CA GLU A 45 3.22 -11.96 -10.20
C GLU A 45 2.10 -12.15 -9.18
N ILE A 46 1.56 -11.05 -8.63
CA ILE A 46 0.47 -11.14 -7.68
C ILE A 46 -0.46 -9.93 -7.78
N LEU A 47 -1.76 -10.20 -7.79
CA LEU A 47 -2.81 -9.22 -7.58
C LEU A 47 -3.33 -9.37 -6.14
N VAL A 48 -3.42 -8.25 -5.43
CA VAL A 48 -4.07 -8.16 -4.12
C VAL A 48 -5.21 -7.16 -4.21
N GLN A 49 -6.40 -7.59 -3.78
CA GLN A 49 -7.59 -6.76 -3.73
C GLN A 49 -8.11 -6.70 -2.29
N LEU A 50 -8.49 -5.49 -1.85
CA LEU A 50 -9.09 -5.22 -0.55
C LEU A 50 -10.45 -4.56 -0.76
N SER A 51 -11.46 -4.95 0.00
CA SER A 51 -12.77 -4.28 0.02
C SER A 51 -13.19 -3.91 1.44
N TYR A 52 -13.94 -2.82 1.58
CA TYR A 52 -14.38 -2.27 2.86
C TYR A 52 -15.85 -1.85 2.79
N ALA A 53 -16.54 -1.95 3.91
CA ALA A 53 -17.81 -1.26 4.13
C ALA A 53 -17.57 0.02 4.91
N ILE A 54 -18.37 1.04 4.62
CA ILE A 54 -18.33 2.29 5.38
C ILE A 54 -18.62 2.01 6.86
N GLY A 55 -17.78 2.54 7.75
CA GLY A 55 -17.91 2.34 9.20
C GLY A 55 -17.34 1.03 9.73
N VAL A 56 -16.91 0.09 8.87
CA VAL A 56 -16.27 -1.17 9.29
C VAL A 56 -14.76 -1.02 9.21
N ALA A 57 -14.06 -1.30 10.32
CA ALA A 57 -12.61 -1.11 10.39
C ALA A 57 -11.85 -2.19 9.61
N ASP A 58 -12.26 -3.45 9.76
CA ASP A 58 -11.64 -4.58 9.08
C ASP A 58 -12.11 -4.67 7.62
N PRO A 59 -11.25 -5.13 6.69
CA PRO A 59 -11.68 -5.38 5.32
C PRO A 59 -12.76 -6.47 5.31
N ILE A 60 -13.77 -6.33 4.44
CA ILE A 60 -14.78 -7.37 4.23
C ILE A 60 -14.16 -8.54 3.46
N ASN A 61 -13.25 -8.24 2.53
CA ASN A 61 -12.57 -9.26 1.75
C ASN A 61 -11.11 -8.89 1.49
N ILE A 62 -10.26 -9.92 1.51
CA ILE A 62 -8.89 -9.90 1.02
C ILE A 62 -8.82 -10.98 -0.05
N PHE A 63 -8.59 -10.57 -1.29
CA PHE A 63 -8.48 -11.50 -2.42
C PHE A 63 -7.06 -11.44 -2.98
N VAL A 64 -6.52 -12.61 -3.30
CA VAL A 64 -5.21 -12.80 -3.91
C VAL A 64 -5.37 -13.59 -5.20
N ASN A 65 -4.61 -13.22 -6.22
CA ASN A 65 -4.46 -14.01 -7.44
C ASN A 65 -2.99 -14.00 -7.86
N THR A 66 -2.35 -15.17 -7.87
CA THR A 66 -0.95 -15.34 -8.29
C THR A 66 -0.80 -15.63 -9.77
N TYR A 67 -1.91 -15.72 -10.52
CA TYR A 67 -1.97 -16.05 -11.94
C TYR A 67 -1.27 -17.38 -12.28
N GLY A 68 -1.27 -18.33 -11.34
CA GLY A 68 -0.59 -19.61 -11.49
C GLY A 68 0.94 -19.53 -11.41
N LYS A 69 1.51 -18.42 -10.90
CA LYS A 69 2.96 -18.19 -10.77
C LYS A 69 3.46 -18.26 -9.32
N SER A 70 2.65 -18.85 -8.43
CA SER A 70 3.02 -19.05 -7.04
C SER A 70 4.20 -20.01 -6.91
N HIS A 71 5.16 -19.68 -6.04
CA HIS A 71 6.29 -20.54 -5.68
C HIS A 71 6.06 -21.31 -4.38
N VAL A 72 4.93 -21.07 -3.70
CA VAL A 72 4.56 -21.70 -2.44
C VAL A 72 3.45 -22.75 -2.65
N LYS A 73 3.49 -23.84 -1.88
CA LYS A 73 2.58 -25.00 -2.01
C LYS A 73 1.25 -24.82 -1.25
N ILE A 74 0.64 -23.64 -1.37
CA ILE A 74 -0.66 -23.33 -0.78
C ILE A 74 -1.52 -22.56 -1.79
N SER A 75 -2.83 -22.52 -1.57
CA SER A 75 -3.74 -21.82 -2.47
C SER A 75 -3.62 -20.31 -2.35
N ASP A 76 -4.10 -19.57 -3.36
CA ASP A 76 -4.20 -18.11 -3.29
C ASP A 76 -5.08 -17.65 -2.12
N SER A 77 -6.11 -18.43 -1.75
CA SER A 77 -6.94 -18.17 -0.57
C SER A 77 -6.13 -18.28 0.73
N ASP A 78 -5.29 -19.31 0.86
CA ASP A 78 -4.42 -19.48 2.03
C ASP A 78 -3.37 -18.35 2.12
N ILE A 79 -2.87 -17.87 0.98
CA ILE A 79 -2.01 -16.67 0.93
C ILE A 79 -2.79 -15.47 1.47
N ALA A 80 -4.03 -15.26 1.03
CA ALA A 80 -4.88 -14.17 1.49
C ALA A 80 -5.11 -14.20 3.01
N GLU A 81 -5.38 -15.38 3.58
CA GLU A 81 -5.54 -15.57 5.02
C GLU A 81 -4.25 -15.28 5.79
N LYS A 82 -3.12 -15.84 5.34
CA LYS A 82 -1.80 -15.58 5.94
C LYS A 82 -1.46 -14.09 5.95
N ILE A 83 -1.69 -13.37 4.85
CA ILE A 83 -1.41 -11.92 4.83
C ILE A 83 -2.42 -11.12 5.66
N GLY A 84 -3.67 -11.58 5.78
CA GLY A 84 -4.69 -10.96 6.64
C GLY A 84 -4.33 -11.01 8.12
N THR A 85 -3.64 -12.07 8.55
CA THR A 85 -3.11 -12.20 9.93
C THR A 85 -1.79 -11.45 10.13
N PHE A 86 -0.93 -11.42 9.10
CA PHE A 86 0.38 -10.76 9.16
C PHE A 86 0.32 -9.23 9.03
N TYR A 87 -0.56 -8.71 8.17
CA TYR A 87 -0.67 -7.29 7.84
C TYR A 87 -1.99 -6.72 8.35
N ASN A 88 -1.92 -5.72 9.23
CA ASN A 88 -3.12 -5.07 9.75
C ASN A 88 -3.69 -4.08 8.73
N PHE A 89 -4.73 -4.51 8.01
CA PHE A 89 -5.42 -3.77 6.96
C PHE A 89 -6.46 -2.76 7.46
N ARG A 90 -6.59 -2.52 8.77
CA ARG A 90 -7.51 -1.49 9.27
C ARG A 90 -7.01 -0.09 8.86
N PRO A 91 -7.86 0.85 8.42
CA PRO A 91 -7.43 2.15 7.89
C PRO A 91 -6.45 2.91 8.79
N LYS A 92 -6.71 2.96 10.10
CA LYS A 92 -5.82 3.61 11.08
C LYS A 92 -4.45 2.92 11.20
N ALA A 93 -4.41 1.60 11.06
CA ALA A 93 -3.16 0.84 11.08
C ALA A 93 -2.34 1.07 9.80
N ILE A 94 -3.01 1.13 8.65
CA ILE A 94 -2.39 1.48 7.35
C ILE A 94 -1.79 2.88 7.43
N GLU A 95 -2.56 3.87 7.90
CA GLU A 95 -2.10 5.26 8.05
C GLU A 95 -0.82 5.35 8.89
N ARG A 96 -0.77 4.64 10.02
CA ARG A 96 0.39 4.61 10.90
C ARG A 96 1.57 3.90 10.25
N ARG A 97 1.36 2.71 9.67
CA ARG A 97 2.44 1.91 9.05
C ARG A 97 3.13 2.69 7.94
N LEU A 98 2.33 3.29 7.06
CA LEU A 98 2.82 4.01 5.89
C LEU A 98 3.08 5.49 6.15
N LYS A 99 2.98 5.95 7.42
CA LYS A 99 3.19 7.35 7.82
C LYS A 99 2.39 8.35 6.97
N LEU A 100 1.13 8.03 6.67
CA LEU A 100 0.31 8.76 5.71
C LEU A 100 -0.17 10.13 6.22
N ARG A 101 -0.11 10.39 7.52
CA ARG A 101 -0.42 11.72 8.09
C ARG A 101 0.78 12.66 8.03
N ASN A 102 1.38 12.76 6.84
CA ASN A 102 2.48 13.65 6.50
C ASN A 102 2.20 14.33 5.15
N PRO A 103 2.78 15.50 4.87
CA PRO A 103 2.53 16.23 3.63
C PRO A 103 3.33 15.66 2.44
N ILE A 104 2.99 14.44 2.01
CA ILE A 104 3.77 13.62 1.05
C ILE A 104 3.11 13.42 -0.32
N TYR A 105 1.97 14.07 -0.57
CA TYR A 105 1.09 13.70 -1.69
C TYR A 105 1.26 14.52 -2.97
N SER A 106 1.92 15.68 -2.92
CA SER A 106 2.05 16.51 -4.13
C SER A 106 2.91 15.82 -5.18
N GLU A 107 3.93 15.09 -4.73
CA GLU A 107 4.88 14.34 -5.54
C GLU A 107 4.24 13.11 -6.20
N THR A 108 3.10 12.65 -5.69
CA THR A 108 2.39 11.49 -6.25
C THR A 108 1.45 11.88 -7.39
N ALA A 109 1.05 13.15 -7.50
CA ALA A 109 0.01 13.62 -8.41
C ALA A 109 0.43 13.66 -9.90
N ALA A 110 1.71 13.40 -10.20
CA ALA A 110 2.24 13.28 -11.55
C ALA A 110 3.25 12.13 -11.62
N TYR A 111 3.39 11.52 -12.79
CA TYR A 111 4.35 10.43 -13.06
C TYR A 111 4.11 9.13 -12.26
N GLY A 112 2.90 8.97 -11.69
CA GLY A 112 2.46 7.74 -11.05
C GLY A 112 2.73 7.67 -9.55
N HIS A 113 1.82 6.99 -8.85
CA HIS A 113 1.93 6.77 -7.40
C HIS A 113 2.78 5.53 -7.08
N MET A 114 2.89 4.59 -8.02
CA MET A 114 3.54 3.29 -7.85
C MET A 114 4.86 3.23 -8.63
N GLY A 115 5.79 2.41 -8.16
CA GLY A 115 7.10 2.20 -8.80
C GLY A 115 8.12 3.31 -8.58
N ARG A 116 7.82 4.29 -7.71
CA ARG A 116 8.75 5.34 -7.31
C ARG A 116 9.68 4.85 -6.19
N VAL A 117 10.89 5.41 -6.13
CA VAL A 117 11.87 5.09 -5.09
C VAL A 117 11.51 5.86 -3.80
N PRO A 118 11.38 5.18 -2.64
CA PRO A 118 11.23 5.84 -1.36
C PRO A 118 12.42 6.75 -1.05
N GLN A 119 12.16 7.95 -0.55
CA GLN A 119 13.22 8.91 -0.23
C GLN A 119 12.80 9.84 0.91
N ILE A 120 13.78 10.22 1.73
CA ILE A 120 13.59 11.22 2.79
C ILE A 120 13.92 12.59 2.20
N VAL A 121 13.00 13.55 2.36
CA VAL A 121 13.15 14.92 1.87
C VAL A 121 12.74 15.92 2.94
N LYS A 122 13.33 17.11 2.89
CA LYS A 122 12.89 18.26 3.68
C LYS A 122 11.90 19.08 2.85
N LYS A 123 10.68 19.25 3.36
CA LYS A 123 9.62 20.02 2.70
C LYS A 123 9.31 21.27 3.47
N THR A 124 9.26 22.38 2.75
CA THR A 124 8.82 23.67 3.30
C THR A 124 7.40 23.93 2.83
N ILE A 125 6.48 24.09 3.77
CA ILE A 125 5.06 24.36 3.50
C ILE A 125 4.72 25.73 4.04
N LYS A 126 4.21 26.58 3.16
CA LYS A 126 3.73 27.92 3.52
C LYS A 126 2.21 27.88 3.61
N SER A 127 1.67 28.25 4.76
CA SER A 127 0.25 28.42 5.00
C SER A 127 -0.01 29.85 5.46
N SER A 128 -1.08 30.47 4.94
CA SER A 128 -1.53 31.78 5.42
C SER A 128 -1.87 31.77 6.91
N SER A 129 -2.42 30.66 7.42
CA SER A 129 -2.90 30.53 8.80
C SER A 129 -1.84 30.00 9.78
N HIS A 130 -0.84 29.23 9.31
CA HIS A 130 0.13 28.54 10.17
C HIS A 130 1.59 28.90 9.87
N GLY A 131 1.82 29.95 9.08
CA GLY A 131 3.16 30.39 8.69
C GLY A 131 3.92 29.36 7.83
N THR A 132 5.25 29.44 7.88
CA THR A 132 6.14 28.53 7.17
C THR A 132 6.58 27.40 8.11
N GLN A 133 6.35 26.16 7.70
CA GLN A 133 6.75 24.96 8.46
C GLN A 133 7.67 24.08 7.61
N VAL A 134 8.68 23.50 8.25
CA VAL A 134 9.63 22.58 7.62
C VAL A 134 9.41 21.19 8.19
N PHE A 135 9.18 20.22 7.32
CA PHE A 135 8.97 18.81 7.67
C PHE A 135 10.06 17.95 7.03
N GLU A 136 10.63 17.03 7.79
CA GLU A 136 11.38 15.92 7.23
C GLU A 136 10.42 14.74 7.03
N VAL A 137 10.19 14.34 5.78
CA VAL A 137 9.19 13.34 5.43
C VAL A 137 9.77 12.25 4.53
N GLU A 138 9.23 11.05 4.67
CA GLU A 138 9.56 9.90 3.83
C GLU A 138 8.48 9.76 2.74
N LEU A 139 8.85 9.95 1.48
CA LEU A 139 7.97 9.81 0.33
C LEU A 139 7.84 8.34 -0.10
N PHE A 140 6.71 7.98 -0.70
CA PHE A 140 6.45 6.66 -1.31
C PHE A 140 6.72 5.48 -0.36
N THR A 141 6.35 5.59 0.91
CA THR A 141 6.56 4.57 1.94
C THR A 141 5.96 3.20 1.60
N TRP A 142 4.92 3.14 0.77
CA TRP A 142 4.30 1.91 0.26
C TRP A 142 5.16 1.17 -0.78
N GLU A 143 6.26 1.75 -1.24
CA GLU A 143 7.22 1.10 -2.14
C GLU A 143 8.37 0.43 -1.39
N LYS A 144 8.39 0.47 -0.06
CA LYS A 144 9.44 -0.18 0.75
C LYS A 144 9.32 -1.69 0.71
N LEU A 145 10.45 -2.36 0.96
CA LEU A 145 10.59 -3.81 1.05
C LEU A 145 10.87 -4.27 2.49
N ASP A 146 10.31 -3.56 3.47
CA ASP A 146 10.55 -3.76 4.90
C ASP A 146 9.78 -4.96 5.50
N LEU A 147 8.95 -5.65 4.70
CA LEU A 147 8.24 -6.86 5.12
C LEU A 147 8.86 -8.15 4.58
N VAL A 148 9.84 -8.06 3.68
CA VAL A 148 10.42 -9.22 2.98
C VAL A 148 10.86 -10.31 3.95
N GLU A 149 11.65 -9.97 4.97
CA GLU A 149 12.15 -10.96 5.94
C GLU A 149 11.03 -11.58 6.78
N GLY A 150 10.00 -10.80 7.12
CA GLY A 150 8.82 -11.31 7.83
C GLY A 150 7.99 -12.27 6.96
N LEU A 151 7.83 -11.94 5.67
CA LEU A 151 7.10 -12.77 4.72
C LEU A 151 7.85 -14.05 4.38
N LYS A 152 9.18 -14.00 4.19
CA LYS A 152 9.98 -15.23 4.03
C LYS A 152 9.73 -16.22 5.15
N LYS A 153 9.73 -15.75 6.41
CA LYS A 153 9.43 -16.60 7.58
C LYS A 153 7.98 -17.10 7.60
N LEU A 154 7.03 -16.32 7.09
CA LEU A 154 5.61 -16.69 7.05
C LEU A 154 5.29 -17.78 6.02
N PHE A 155 6.09 -17.85 4.95
CA PHE A 155 5.90 -18.75 3.80
C PHE A 155 7.00 -19.82 3.63
N GLN A 156 7.97 -19.88 4.56
CA GLN A 156 8.90 -20.99 4.71
C GLN A 156 8.22 -22.24 5.28
#